data_AF-A0A2V4EP38-F1
#
_entry.id   AF-A0A2V4EP38-F1
#
_cell.length_a   1.000
_cell.length_b   1.000
_cell.length_c   1.000
_cell.angle_alpha   90.00
_cell.angle_beta   90.00
_cell.angle_gamma   90.00
#
_symmetry.space_group_name_H-M   'P 1'
#
loop_
_entity.id
_entity.type
_entity.pdbx_description
1 polymer ?
#
loop_
_entity_poly.entity_id
_entity_poly.type
_entity_poly.pdbx_seq_one_letter_code
_entity_poly.pdbx_strand_id
1 'polypeptide(L)'
;MITAEEQQLIYKLLTNKIDLDKFYSEYSIDLRQSIDYFYLNLLDSIARENVEQVEVSLDIIEYLYDEEYINKNIDKVYKQLIDKIWVPYYLLERILDSLEVCKGNIKYYLKILHINKFQEQDTENIETFMVPIWKKCLWNLYKVGINNEILGILKQYFDSPYEELNNTAKTLIQKTEFNPLQ
;
A
#
# COMPACT_ATOMS: atom_id res chain seq x y z
N MET A 1 -13.19 -17.53 5.81
CA MET A 1 -11.92 -17.58 5.07
C MET A 1 -12.22 -18.08 3.68
N ILE A 2 -11.64 -17.47 2.65
CA ILE A 2 -11.91 -17.85 1.25
C ILE A 2 -11.25 -19.21 1.00
N THR A 3 -12.05 -20.18 0.55
CA THR A 3 -11.59 -21.53 0.25
C THR A 3 -10.78 -21.58 -1.04
N ALA A 4 -10.03 -22.67 -1.26
CA ALA A 4 -9.26 -22.86 -2.50
C ALA A 4 -10.16 -22.89 -3.75
N GLU A 5 -11.38 -23.45 -3.66
CA GLU A 5 -12.34 -23.48 -4.76
C GLU A 5 -12.85 -22.07 -5.08
N GLU A 6 -13.15 -21.28 -4.06
CA GLU A 6 -13.53 -19.87 -4.21
C GLU A 6 -12.40 -19.02 -4.78
N GLN A 7 -11.16 -19.23 -4.35
CA GLN A 7 -9.98 -18.56 -4.93
C GLN A 7 -9.87 -18.87 -6.44
N GLN A 8 -10.10 -20.12 -6.85
CA GLN A 8 -10.10 -20.47 -8.28
C GLN A 8 -11.22 -19.78 -9.05
N LEU A 9 -12.41 -19.64 -8.46
CA LEU A 9 -13.52 -18.89 -9.06
C LEU A 9 -13.18 -17.40 -9.19
N ILE A 10 -12.60 -16.79 -8.15
CA ILE A 10 -12.11 -15.41 -8.18
C ILE A 10 -11.08 -15.24 -9.29
N TYR A 11 -10.08 -16.12 -9.37
CA TYR A 11 -9.07 -16.05 -10.43
C TYR A 11 -9.67 -16.16 -11.83
N LYS A 12 -10.66 -17.05 -12.03
CA LYS A 12 -11.37 -17.17 -13.31
C LYS A 12 -12.10 -15.88 -13.66
N LEU A 13 -12.73 -15.21 -12.68
CA LEU A 13 -13.41 -13.93 -12.90
C LEU A 13 -12.41 -12.83 -13.26
N LEU A 14 -11.35 -12.66 -12.45
CA LEU A 14 -10.33 -11.62 -12.65
C LEU A 14 -9.56 -11.79 -13.98
N THR A 15 -9.47 -13.02 -14.48
CA THR A 15 -8.87 -13.33 -15.79
C THR A 15 -9.89 -13.40 -16.94
N ASN A 16 -11.12 -12.93 -16.71
CA ASN A 16 -12.22 -12.91 -17.69
C ASN A 16 -12.57 -14.28 -18.32
N LYS A 17 -12.26 -15.39 -17.62
CA LYS A 17 -12.63 -16.76 -18.05
C LYS A 17 -14.09 -17.09 -17.74
N ILE A 18 -14.67 -16.38 -16.77
CA ILE A 18 -16.10 -16.39 -16.45
C ILE A 18 -16.57 -14.95 -16.34
N ASP A 19 -17.84 -14.70 -16.59
CA ASP A 19 -18.47 -13.41 -16.33
C ASP A 19 -18.95 -13.30 -14.87
N LEU A 20 -19.42 -12.11 -14.52
CA LEU A 20 -19.87 -11.79 -13.17
C LEU A 20 -21.12 -12.58 -12.77
N ASP A 21 -22.05 -12.83 -13.69
CA ASP A 21 -23.26 -13.59 -13.42
C ASP A 21 -22.94 -15.05 -13.08
N LYS A 22 -22.04 -15.67 -13.86
CA LYS A 22 -21.55 -17.01 -13.60
C LYS A 22 -20.83 -17.08 -12.26
N PHE A 23 -19.96 -16.11 -11.97
CA PHE A 23 -19.28 -16.01 -10.68
C PHE A 23 -20.28 -15.98 -9.52
N TYR A 24 -21.29 -15.12 -9.57
CA TYR A 24 -22.32 -15.06 -8.51
C TYR A 24 -23.12 -16.35 -8.37
N SER A 25 -23.39 -17.06 -9.48
CA SER A 25 -24.15 -18.31 -9.44
C SER A 25 -23.35 -19.51 -8.91
N GLU A 26 -22.04 -19.52 -9.11
CA GLU A 26 -21.15 -20.63 -8.73
C GLU A 26 -20.47 -20.42 -7.37
N TYR A 27 -20.56 -19.22 -6.79
CA TYR A 27 -19.98 -18.95 -5.48
C TYR A 27 -20.72 -19.72 -4.37
N SER A 28 -19.98 -20.11 -3.32
CA SER A 28 -20.48 -21.02 -2.27
C SER A 28 -21.62 -20.42 -1.42
N ILE A 29 -21.73 -19.08 -1.44
CA ILE A 29 -22.74 -18.30 -0.72
C ILE A 29 -23.37 -17.27 -1.66
N ASP A 30 -24.56 -16.78 -1.30
CA ASP A 30 -25.17 -15.66 -2.00
C ASP A 30 -24.45 -14.35 -1.64
N LEU A 31 -23.49 -13.97 -2.48
CA LEU A 31 -22.72 -12.72 -2.35
C LEU A 31 -23.60 -11.47 -2.55
N ARG A 32 -24.75 -11.58 -3.25
CA ARG A 32 -25.67 -10.44 -3.42
C ARG A 32 -26.36 -10.09 -2.09
N GLN A 33 -26.53 -11.07 -1.21
CA GLN A 33 -27.03 -10.88 0.15
C GLN A 33 -25.91 -10.67 1.17
N SER A 34 -24.70 -11.13 0.85
CA SER A 34 -23.52 -11.10 1.73
C SER A 34 -22.49 -10.06 1.26
N ILE A 35 -22.93 -8.82 1.07
CA ILE A 35 -22.14 -7.74 0.44
C ILE A 35 -20.78 -7.55 1.15
N ASP A 36 -20.74 -7.61 2.49
CA ASP A 36 -19.49 -7.41 3.23
C ASP A 36 -18.61 -8.67 3.36
N TYR A 37 -18.93 -9.78 2.69
CA TYR A 37 -18.22 -11.05 2.84
C TYR A 37 -16.70 -10.91 2.63
N PHE A 38 -16.29 -10.31 1.51
CA PHE A 38 -14.87 -10.15 1.21
C PHE A 38 -14.18 -9.19 2.19
N TYR A 39 -14.86 -8.13 2.61
CA TYR A 39 -14.32 -7.18 3.58
C TYR A 39 -14.12 -7.84 4.95
N LEU A 40 -15.06 -8.65 5.41
CA LEU A 40 -14.93 -9.40 6.66
C LEU A 40 -13.80 -10.45 6.59
N ASN A 41 -13.66 -11.14 5.46
CA ASN A 41 -12.53 -12.05 5.23
C ASN A 41 -11.19 -11.32 5.21
N LEU A 42 -11.12 -10.12 4.62
CA LEU A 42 -9.94 -9.27 4.63
C LEU A 42 -9.52 -8.92 6.06
N LEU A 43 -10.46 -8.48 6.91
CA LEU A 43 -10.17 -8.16 8.32
C LEU A 43 -9.67 -9.39 9.11
N ASP A 44 -10.31 -10.56 8.96
CA ASP A 44 -9.85 -11.81 9.58
C ASP A 44 -8.45 -12.21 9.09
N SER A 45 -8.19 -12.05 7.79
CA SER A 45 -6.89 -12.38 7.18
C SER A 45 -5.77 -11.46 7.70
N ILE A 46 -6.07 -10.18 7.92
CA ILE A 46 -5.14 -9.23 8.55
C ILE A 46 -4.88 -9.57 10.02
N ALA A 47 -5.90 -10.03 10.74
CA ALA A 47 -5.74 -10.45 12.12
C ALA A 47 -4.85 -11.71 12.24
N ARG A 48 -4.89 -12.58 11.23
CA ARG A 48 -4.11 -13.83 11.15
C ARG A 48 -2.79 -13.70 10.40
N GLU A 49 -2.45 -12.52 9.89
CA GLU A 49 -1.25 -12.28 9.08
C GLU A 49 -1.16 -13.22 7.86
N ASN A 50 -2.30 -13.50 7.21
CA ASN A 50 -2.36 -14.32 6.01
C ASN A 50 -2.30 -13.46 4.74
N VAL A 51 -1.09 -13.29 4.18
CA VAL A 51 -0.81 -12.43 3.02
C VAL A 51 -1.66 -12.83 1.80
N GLU A 52 -1.69 -14.13 1.48
CA GLU A 52 -2.39 -14.64 0.29
C GLU A 52 -3.88 -14.29 0.34
N GLN A 53 -4.52 -14.49 1.51
CA GLN A 53 -5.93 -14.17 1.67
C GLN A 53 -6.20 -12.66 1.69
N VAL A 54 -5.26 -11.85 2.18
CA VAL A 54 -5.34 -10.39 2.08
C VAL A 54 -5.35 -9.97 0.61
N GLU A 55 -4.44 -10.49 -0.20
CA GLU A 55 -4.33 -10.16 -1.62
C GLU A 55 -5.58 -10.56 -2.40
N VAL A 56 -6.02 -11.81 -2.26
CA VAL A 56 -7.22 -12.31 -2.93
C VAL A 56 -8.43 -11.46 -2.54
N SER A 57 -8.56 -11.10 -1.26
CA SER A 57 -9.68 -10.27 -0.79
C SER A 57 -9.61 -8.85 -1.33
N LEU A 58 -8.43 -8.23 -1.39
CA LEU A 58 -8.26 -6.90 -1.95
C LEU A 58 -8.58 -6.89 -3.46
N ASP A 59 -8.06 -7.85 -4.21
CA ASP A 59 -8.23 -7.91 -5.67
C ASP A 59 -9.70 -8.07 -6.06
N ILE A 60 -10.44 -8.96 -5.38
CA ILE A 60 -11.86 -9.14 -5.66
C ILE A 60 -12.70 -7.95 -5.19
N ILE A 61 -12.34 -7.31 -4.08
CA ILE A 61 -13.03 -6.10 -3.60
C ILE A 61 -12.86 -4.97 -4.62
N GLU A 62 -11.64 -4.70 -5.07
CA GLU A 62 -11.36 -3.67 -6.07
C GLU A 62 -12.03 -3.95 -7.41
N TYR A 63 -12.25 -5.23 -7.76
CA TYR A 63 -12.97 -5.60 -8.96
C TYR A 63 -14.49 -5.39 -8.85
N LEU A 64 -15.08 -5.73 -7.69
CA LEU A 64 -16.54 -5.72 -7.51
C LEU A 64 -17.12 -4.37 -7.10
N TYR A 65 -16.33 -3.54 -6.41
CA TYR A 65 -16.82 -2.33 -5.77
C TYR A 65 -16.28 -1.06 -6.40
N ASP A 66 -17.07 0.02 -6.32
CA ASP A 66 -16.71 1.32 -6.87
C ASP A 66 -15.69 2.10 -6.00
N GLU A 67 -15.16 3.19 -6.55
CA GLU A 67 -14.19 4.04 -5.86
C GLU A 67 -14.72 4.60 -4.54
N GLU A 68 -16.02 4.87 -4.41
CA GLU A 68 -16.62 5.38 -3.17
C GLU A 68 -16.50 4.34 -2.04
N TYR A 69 -16.87 3.08 -2.34
CA TYR A 69 -16.73 1.98 -1.39
C TYR A 69 -15.27 1.75 -1.00
N ILE A 70 -14.35 1.75 -1.99
CA ILE A 70 -12.92 1.54 -1.76
C ILE A 70 -12.36 2.63 -0.85
N ASN A 71 -12.61 3.90 -1.16
CA ASN A 71 -12.13 5.04 -0.36
C ASN A 71 -12.64 4.98 1.08
N LYS A 72 -13.88 4.54 1.30
CA LYS A 72 -14.49 4.49 2.63
C LYS A 72 -13.98 3.33 3.50
N ASN A 73 -13.73 2.17 2.89
CA ASN A 73 -13.50 0.92 3.61
C ASN A 73 -12.05 0.43 3.55
N ILE A 74 -11.38 0.60 2.40
CA ILE A 74 -10.05 0.02 2.14
C ILE A 74 -8.92 0.94 2.59
N ASP A 75 -9.09 2.27 2.58
CA ASP A 75 -8.10 3.20 3.15
C ASP A 75 -7.77 2.86 4.62
N LYS A 76 -8.78 2.51 5.42
CA LYS A 76 -8.59 2.07 6.82
C LYS A 76 -7.81 0.75 6.92
N VAL A 77 -7.98 -0.14 5.95
CA VAL A 77 -7.26 -1.41 5.88
C VAL A 77 -5.79 -1.17 5.55
N TYR A 78 -5.52 -0.36 4.53
CA TYR A 78 -4.16 0.02 4.12
C TYR A 78 -3.35 0.63 5.26
N LYS A 79 -3.97 1.49 6.04
CA LYS A 79 -3.38 2.07 7.26
C LYS A 79 -3.02 1.01 8.30
N GLN A 80 -3.89 0.01 8.52
CA GLN A 80 -3.61 -1.10 9.43
C GLN A 80 -2.47 -2.01 8.93
N LEU A 81 -2.39 -2.26 7.63
CA LEU A 81 -1.31 -3.06 7.04
C LEU A 81 0.06 -2.40 7.23
N ILE A 82 0.14 -1.09 7.02
CA ILE A 82 1.35 -0.30 7.29
C ILE A 82 1.69 -0.31 8.79
N ASP A 83 0.70 -0.15 9.66
CA ASP A 83 0.92 -0.08 11.10
C ASP A 83 1.54 -1.37 11.67
N LYS A 84 1.25 -2.52 11.06
CA LYS A 84 1.73 -3.83 11.48
C LYS A 84 3.05 -4.27 10.82
N ILE A 85 3.48 -3.65 9.70
CA ILE A 85 4.79 -3.89 9.05
C ILE A 85 5.06 -5.40 8.74
N TRP A 86 4.06 -6.13 8.26
CA TRP A 86 4.20 -7.58 7.98
C TRP A 86 3.91 -7.95 6.52
N VAL A 87 3.49 -6.97 5.72
CA VAL A 87 3.17 -7.21 4.31
C VAL A 87 4.44 -7.17 3.44
N PRO A 88 4.50 -7.98 2.36
CA PRO A 88 5.60 -7.93 1.40
C PRO A 88 5.79 -6.55 0.76
N TYR A 89 7.00 -6.28 0.27
CA TYR A 89 7.35 -4.98 -0.31
C TYR A 89 6.47 -4.58 -1.49
N TYR A 90 6.13 -5.51 -2.39
CA TYR A 90 5.25 -5.20 -3.52
C TYR A 90 3.84 -4.79 -3.08
N LEU A 91 3.33 -5.32 -1.96
CA LEU A 91 2.04 -4.94 -1.41
C LEU A 91 2.12 -3.56 -0.73
N LEU A 92 3.25 -3.21 -0.12
CA LEU A 92 3.50 -1.84 0.37
C LEU A 92 3.46 -0.80 -0.75
N GLU A 93 3.98 -1.13 -1.94
CA GLU A 93 3.91 -0.23 -3.08
C GLU A 93 2.46 0.05 -3.50
N ARG A 94 1.65 -1.01 -3.66
CA ARG A 94 0.20 -0.89 -3.94
C ARG A 94 -0.50 -0.01 -2.91
N ILE A 95 -0.26 -0.28 -1.63
CA ILE A 95 -0.83 0.50 -0.53
C ILE A 95 -0.46 1.98 -0.66
N LEU A 96 0.80 2.27 -0.97
CA LEU A 96 1.31 3.64 -1.09
C LEU A 96 0.68 4.39 -2.27
N ASP A 97 0.39 3.71 -3.38
CA ASP A 97 -0.30 4.29 -4.53
C ASP A 97 -1.76 4.64 -4.24
N SER A 98 -2.40 3.91 -3.32
CA SER A 98 -3.78 4.17 -2.92
C SER A 98 -3.94 5.18 -1.79
N LEU A 99 -2.88 5.52 -1.06
CA LEU A 99 -2.95 6.49 0.04
C LEU A 99 -3.07 7.93 -0.48
N GLU A 100 -4.15 8.60 -0.09
CA GLU A 100 -4.32 10.03 -0.36
C GLU A 100 -3.15 10.86 0.19
N VAL A 101 -2.62 11.77 -0.64
CA VAL A 101 -1.53 12.67 -0.29
C VAL A 101 -2.05 13.84 0.55
N CYS A 102 -2.24 13.61 1.85
CA CYS A 102 -2.76 14.60 2.78
C CYS A 102 -2.03 14.59 4.13
N LYS A 103 -2.19 15.67 4.92
CA LYS A 103 -1.53 15.83 6.23
C LYS A 103 -1.86 14.70 7.21
N GLY A 104 -3.08 14.15 7.15
CA GLY A 104 -3.51 13.04 8.00
C GLY A 104 -2.72 11.75 7.78
N ASN A 105 -2.07 11.60 6.62
CA ASN A 105 -1.37 10.39 6.22
C ASN A 105 0.16 10.45 6.41
N ILE A 106 0.72 11.60 6.83
CA ILE A 106 2.17 11.79 7.06
C ILE A 106 2.76 10.64 7.89
N LYS A 107 2.14 10.30 9.02
CA LYS A 107 2.64 9.27 9.94
C LYS A 107 2.85 7.90 9.27
N TYR A 108 2.07 7.57 8.24
CA TYR A 108 2.20 6.30 7.52
C TYR A 108 3.39 6.31 6.55
N TYR A 109 3.61 7.42 5.84
CA TYR A 109 4.84 7.59 5.05
C TYR A 109 6.08 7.51 5.94
N LEU A 110 6.03 8.11 7.14
CA LEU A 110 7.12 8.01 8.11
C LEU A 110 7.34 6.57 8.57
N LYS A 111 6.27 5.82 8.86
CA LYS A 111 6.41 4.40 9.21
C LYS A 111 7.12 3.62 8.13
N ILE A 112 6.72 3.77 6.86
CA ILE A 112 7.34 3.07 5.73
C ILE A 112 8.83 3.42 5.59
N LEU A 113 9.17 4.70 5.75
CA LEU A 113 10.56 5.17 5.71
C LEU A 113 11.44 4.54 6.82
N HIS A 114 10.86 4.13 7.94
CA HIS A 114 11.59 3.47 9.02
C HIS A 114 11.68 1.95 8.87
N ILE A 115 10.93 1.31 7.96
CA ILE A 115 11.02 -0.13 7.71
C ILE A 115 12.43 -0.43 7.19
N ASN A 116 13.18 -1.26 7.92
CA ASN A 116 14.53 -1.73 7.55
C ASN A 116 15.51 -0.60 7.18
N LYS A 117 15.34 0.58 7.77
CA LYS A 117 16.18 1.75 7.50
C LYS A 117 17.66 1.43 7.77
N PHE A 118 18.40 1.23 6.68
CA PHE A 118 19.85 1.01 6.63
C PHE A 118 20.35 -0.23 7.38
N GLN A 119 19.59 -1.33 7.39
CA GLN A 119 20.14 -2.60 7.84
C GLN A 119 21.17 -3.11 6.82
N GLU A 120 22.42 -3.29 7.26
CA GLU A 120 23.60 -3.56 6.41
C GLU A 120 23.61 -4.93 5.70
N GLN A 121 22.61 -5.80 5.92
CA GLN A 121 22.70 -7.22 5.55
C GLN A 121 21.94 -7.67 4.29
N ASP A 122 21.35 -6.78 3.48
CA ASP A 122 20.69 -7.23 2.23
C ASP A 122 20.89 -6.22 1.08
N THR A 123 21.87 -6.47 0.21
CA THR A 123 22.36 -5.45 -0.73
C THR A 123 21.74 -5.47 -2.13
N GLU A 124 20.98 -6.48 -2.56
CA GLU A 124 20.33 -6.47 -3.90
C GLU A 124 18.80 -6.30 -3.84
N ASN A 125 18.13 -6.94 -2.88
CA ASN A 125 16.67 -6.86 -2.77
C ASN A 125 16.19 -5.49 -2.26
N ILE A 126 16.95 -4.82 -1.39
CA ILE A 126 16.53 -3.52 -0.84
C ILE A 126 16.58 -2.43 -1.92
N GLU A 127 17.64 -2.40 -2.73
CA GLU A 127 17.77 -1.39 -3.79
C GLU A 127 16.71 -1.59 -4.89
N THR A 128 16.38 -2.83 -5.22
CA THR A 128 15.36 -3.14 -6.23
C THR A 128 13.94 -2.84 -5.75
N PHE A 129 13.59 -3.22 -4.51
CA PHE A 129 12.20 -3.19 -4.05
C PHE A 129 11.87 -2.05 -3.08
N MET A 130 12.79 -1.68 -2.17
CA MET A 130 12.51 -0.68 -1.12
C MET A 130 12.90 0.74 -1.51
N VAL A 131 13.98 0.94 -2.27
CA VAL A 131 14.38 2.29 -2.71
C VAL A 131 13.26 2.99 -3.50
N PRO A 132 12.55 2.37 -4.46
CA PRO A 132 11.40 2.99 -5.12
C PRO A 132 10.29 3.40 -4.14
N ILE A 133 9.98 2.53 -3.17
CA ILE A 133 8.94 2.78 -2.15
C ILE A 133 9.33 3.96 -1.25
N TRP A 134 10.58 4.01 -0.77
CA TRP A 134 11.09 5.12 0.02
C TRP A 134 11.12 6.42 -0.77
N LYS A 135 11.55 6.39 -2.04
CA LYS A 135 11.50 7.57 -2.93
C LYS A 135 10.07 8.09 -3.06
N LYS A 136 9.10 7.21 -3.29
CA LYS A 136 7.67 7.57 -3.39
C LYS A 136 7.17 8.18 -2.06
N CYS A 137 7.59 7.65 -0.91
CA CYS A 137 7.29 8.24 0.39
C CYS A 137 7.87 9.65 0.56
N LEU A 138 9.14 9.88 0.19
CA LEU A 138 9.75 11.22 0.28
C LEU A 138 9.03 12.23 -0.62
N TRP A 139 8.64 11.83 -1.83
CA TRP A 139 7.84 12.66 -2.73
C TRP A 139 6.45 12.97 -2.16
N ASN A 140 5.77 11.98 -1.58
CA ASN A 140 4.46 12.19 -0.97
C ASN A 140 4.56 13.14 0.24
N LEU A 141 5.59 13.01 1.08
CA LEU A 141 5.85 13.97 2.16
C LEU A 141 6.08 15.39 1.63
N TYR A 142 6.87 15.54 0.57
CA TYR A 142 7.08 16.85 -0.07
C TYR A 142 5.76 17.46 -0.58
N LYS A 143 4.93 16.66 -1.26
CA LYS A 143 3.64 17.10 -1.82
C LYS A 143 2.62 17.50 -0.76
N VAL A 144 2.66 16.89 0.43
CA VAL A 144 1.80 17.26 1.56
C VAL A 144 2.11 18.67 2.09
N GLY A 145 3.33 19.15 1.86
CA GLY A 145 3.82 20.46 2.28
C GLY A 145 4.95 20.33 3.30
N ILE A 146 5.98 21.15 3.11
CA ILE A 146 7.24 21.02 3.83
C ILE A 146 7.18 21.76 5.17
N ASN A 147 7.52 21.06 6.25
CA ASN A 147 7.70 21.62 7.59
C ASN A 147 9.07 21.18 8.17
N ASN A 148 9.42 21.67 9.36
CA ASN A 148 10.70 21.35 10.00
C ASN A 148 10.91 19.85 10.23
N GLU A 149 9.84 19.09 10.49
CA GLU A 149 9.90 17.63 10.68
C GLU A 149 10.28 16.94 9.37
N ILE A 150 9.56 17.25 8.28
CA ILE A 150 9.82 16.69 6.95
C ILE A 150 11.22 17.08 6.45
N LEU A 151 11.66 18.32 6.68
CA LEU A 151 13.04 18.73 6.39
C LEU A 151 14.06 17.92 7.16
N GLY A 152 13.81 17.66 8.45
CA GLY A 152 14.66 16.81 9.28
C GLY A 152 14.77 15.40 8.71
N ILE A 153 13.66 14.83 8.25
CA ILE A 153 13.63 13.50 7.62
C ILE A 153 14.41 13.50 6.31
N LEU A 154 14.17 14.45 5.41
CA LEU A 154 14.88 14.56 4.13
C LEU A 154 16.39 14.66 4.35
N LYS A 155 16.84 15.44 5.34
CA LYS A 155 18.26 15.55 5.71
C LYS A 155 18.86 14.23 6.18
N GLN A 156 18.12 13.38 6.88
CA GLN A 156 18.62 12.06 7.29
C GLN A 156 18.90 11.14 6.08
N TYR A 157 18.25 11.36 4.94
CA TYR A 157 18.49 10.59 3.71
C TYR A 157 19.67 11.12 2.88
N PHE A 158 20.32 12.21 3.28
CA PHE A 158 21.55 12.70 2.63
C PHE A 158 22.75 11.78 2.81
N ASP A 159 22.73 10.94 3.85
CA ASP A 159 23.77 9.96 4.13
C ASP A 159 23.29 8.53 3.82
N SER A 160 22.18 8.39 3.09
CA SER A 160 21.69 7.09 2.61
C SER A 160 22.78 6.41 1.77
N PRO A 161 23.06 5.11 2.00
CA PRO A 161 24.00 4.34 1.18
C PRO A 161 23.47 4.11 -0.25
N TYR A 162 22.15 4.27 -0.46
CA TYR A 162 21.52 4.18 -1.77
C TYR A 162 21.54 5.54 -2.48
N GLU A 163 22.28 5.62 -3.60
CA GLU A 163 22.53 6.85 -4.34
C GLU A 163 21.23 7.51 -4.85
N GLU A 164 20.31 6.72 -5.42
CA GLU A 164 19.06 7.27 -5.93
C GLU A 164 18.20 7.93 -4.85
N LEU A 165 18.17 7.34 -3.66
CA LEU A 165 17.41 7.84 -2.53
C LEU A 165 18.03 9.14 -1.99
N ASN A 166 19.36 9.16 -1.91
CA ASN A 166 20.17 10.33 -1.56
C ASN A 166 19.90 11.51 -2.52
N ASN A 167 20.00 11.25 -3.82
CA ASN A 167 19.75 12.24 -4.86
C ASN A 167 18.31 12.75 -4.85
N THR A 168 17.35 11.89 -4.53
CA THR A 168 15.94 12.28 -4.37
C THR A 168 15.77 13.25 -3.21
N ALA A 169 16.33 12.93 -2.04
CA ALA A 169 16.25 13.80 -0.87
C ALA A 169 16.89 15.19 -1.12
N LYS A 170 18.06 15.24 -1.75
CA LYS A 170 18.74 16.49 -2.13
C LYS A 170 17.90 17.33 -3.09
N THR A 171 17.34 16.69 -4.11
CA THR A 171 16.45 17.34 -5.09
C THR A 171 15.23 17.98 -4.41
N LEU A 172 14.62 17.26 -3.47
CA LEU A 172 13.45 17.76 -2.75
C LEU A 172 13.78 18.97 -1.87
N ILE A 173 14.89 18.95 -1.13
CA ILE A 173 15.30 20.10 -0.31
C ILE A 173 15.62 21.31 -1.18
N GLN A 174 16.35 21.16 -2.29
CA GLN A 174 16.60 22.27 -3.21
C GLN A 174 15.28 22.88 -3.70
N LYS A 175 14.31 22.05 -4.11
CA LYS A 175 12.99 22.54 -4.54
C LYS A 175 12.26 23.36 -3.46
N THR A 176 12.49 23.09 -2.18
CA THR A 176 11.91 23.89 -1.09
C THR A 176 12.59 25.23 -0.87
N GLU A 177 13.91 25.29 -1.00
CA GLU A 177 14.68 26.53 -0.85
C GLU A 177 14.40 27.54 -1.98
N PHE A 178 14.03 27.04 -3.16
CA PHE A 178 13.68 27.87 -4.32
C PHE A 178 12.18 28.14 -4.47
N ASN A 179 11.31 27.61 -3.60
CA ASN A 179 9.87 27.84 -3.66
C ASN A 179 9.23 28.02 -2.26
N PRO A 180 9.54 29.11 -1.53
CA PRO A 180 9.12 29.31 -0.15
C PRO A 180 7.63 29.65 0.05
N LEU A 181 6.81 29.60 -1.01
CA LEU A 181 5.39 29.98 -1.01
C LEU A 181 4.52 28.86 -1.60
N GLN A 182 4.29 27.81 -0.81
CA GLN A 182 3.14 26.90 -0.96
C GLN A 182 2.48 26.68 0.40
#